data_AF-A0A4U8UDR9-F1
#
_entry.id   AF-A0A4U8UDR9-F1
#
_cell.length_a   1.000
_cell.length_b   1.000
_cell.length_c   1.000
_cell.angle_alpha   90.00
_cell.angle_beta   90.00
_cell.angle_gamma   90.00
#
_symmetry.space_group_name_H-M   'P 1'
#
loop_
_entity.id
_entity.type
_entity.pdbx_description
1 polymer ?
#
loop_
_entity_poly.entity_id
_entity_poly.type
_entity_poly.pdbx_seq_one_letter_code
_entity_poly.pdbx_strand_id
1 'polypeptide(L)'
;MNKIIDEHIQNLSSKYGVSEAEVVNTIEQSLSTLLGRVQINSYRDNGNYIFYKTLINRFNEYRESIVSLKSHQKDRLQKILTKNLKYLAKNKNLEKIKYAIQNEYGIISGEVVKKNKNGYFIATKFGIAYAPNNKLIVLERKRGLYTNKSIINFHIHSIQKRDNLIILDRISHHIILRDIQQIFSNPKEIIHIERNFNKIKLISKSNLPKKEIIELAKLYRERVRVEVIR
;
A
#
# COMPACT_ATOMS: atom_id res chain seq x y z
N MET A 1 34.22 -5.62 9.29
CA MET A 1 33.46 -5.34 8.05
C MET A 1 33.26 -3.86 8.14
N ASN A 2 34.26 -3.10 7.70
CA ASN A 2 34.45 -1.71 8.15
C ASN A 2 33.88 -0.70 7.16
N LYS A 3 33.35 -1.19 6.04
CA LYS A 3 32.75 -0.42 4.96
C LYS A 3 31.53 -1.19 4.47
N ILE A 4 30.39 -0.53 4.40
CA ILE A 4 29.23 -1.04 3.66
C ILE A 4 29.27 -0.37 2.29
N ILE A 5 29.38 -1.21 1.26
CA ILE A 5 29.47 -0.77 -0.14
C ILE A 5 28.12 -0.17 -0.52
N ASP A 6 28.13 0.94 -1.26
CA ASP A 6 26.92 1.62 -1.73
C ASP A 6 25.95 0.69 -2.47
N GLU A 7 26.48 -0.26 -3.24
CA GLU A 7 25.69 -1.30 -3.91
C GLU A 7 24.86 -2.14 -2.93
N HIS A 8 25.37 -2.41 -1.72
CA HIS A 8 24.60 -3.12 -0.70
C HIS A 8 23.44 -2.28 -0.16
N ILE A 9 23.65 -0.98 0.02
CA ILE A 9 22.60 -0.03 0.44
C ILE A 9 21.51 0.05 -0.63
N GLN A 10 21.90 0.15 -1.90
CA GLN A 10 21.00 0.15 -3.05
C GLN A 10 20.17 -1.14 -3.12
N ASN A 11 20.81 -2.29 -2.97
CA ASN A 11 20.13 -3.59 -2.95
C ASN A 11 19.10 -3.68 -1.81
N LEU A 12 19.42 -3.18 -0.61
CA LEU A 12 18.46 -3.14 0.50
C LEU A 12 17.32 -2.15 0.25
N SER A 13 17.63 -0.97 -0.29
CA SER A 13 16.67 0.07 -0.68
C SER A 13 15.62 -0.50 -1.64
N SER A 14 16.07 -1.12 -2.74
CA SER A 14 15.19 -1.76 -3.72
C SER A 14 14.41 -2.93 -3.13
N LYS A 15 15.05 -3.80 -2.34
CA LYS A 15 14.42 -5.00 -1.76
C LYS A 15 13.27 -4.66 -0.80
N TYR A 16 13.41 -3.59 0.00
CA TYR A 16 12.43 -3.23 1.02
C TYR A 16 11.53 -2.04 0.61
N GLY A 17 11.79 -1.41 -0.54
CA GLY A 17 11.01 -0.27 -1.02
C GLY A 17 11.15 0.97 -0.12
N VAL A 18 12.35 1.19 0.40
CA VAL A 18 12.73 2.31 1.29
C VAL A 18 13.86 3.10 0.63
N SER A 19 14.08 4.36 1.01
CA SER A 19 15.17 5.15 0.45
C SER A 19 16.54 4.70 0.99
N GLU A 20 17.63 5.01 0.26
CA GLU A 20 18.99 4.71 0.73
C GLU A 20 19.30 5.37 2.08
N ALA A 21 18.87 6.63 2.27
CA ALA A 21 19.00 7.33 3.55
C ALA A 21 18.26 6.61 4.68
N GLU A 22 17.07 6.06 4.42
CA GLU A 22 16.33 5.25 5.38
C GLU A 22 17.05 3.94 5.71
N VAL A 23 17.69 3.29 4.72
CA VAL A 23 18.52 2.10 4.95
C VAL A 23 19.69 2.45 5.88
N VAL A 24 20.41 3.53 5.59
CA VAL A 24 21.56 3.98 6.39
C VAL A 24 21.13 4.27 7.83
N ASN A 25 20.07 5.05 8.03
CA ASN A 25 19.51 5.32 9.36
C ASN A 25 19.12 4.03 10.08
N THR A 26 18.56 3.05 9.36
CA THR A 26 18.19 1.76 9.94
C THR A 26 19.44 0.94 10.35
N ILE A 27 20.54 1.04 9.60
CA ILE A 27 21.82 0.43 9.96
C ILE A 27 22.38 1.08 11.23
N GLU A 28 22.39 2.40 11.32
CA GLU A 28 22.81 3.14 12.52
C GLU A 28 22.02 2.71 13.76
N GLN A 29 20.68 2.65 13.66
CA GLN A 29 19.81 2.17 14.74
C GLN A 29 20.06 0.72 15.12
N SER A 30 20.34 -0.13 14.13
CA SER A 30 20.62 -1.56 14.34
C SER A 30 21.96 -1.78 15.02
N LEU A 31 22.98 -1.00 14.62
CA LEU A 31 24.30 -0.96 15.26
C LEU A 31 24.20 -0.41 16.69
N SER A 32 23.45 0.67 16.89
CA SER A 32 23.17 1.25 18.21
C SER A 32 22.57 0.18 19.13
N THR A 33 21.54 -0.52 18.67
CA THR A 33 20.89 -1.60 19.43
C THR A 33 21.86 -2.73 19.78
N LEU A 34 22.65 -3.17 18.80
CA LEU A 34 23.63 -4.25 18.98
C LEU A 34 24.73 -3.91 19.99
N LEU A 35 25.15 -2.64 20.01
CA LEU A 35 26.28 -2.14 20.80
C LEU A 35 25.85 -1.51 22.14
N GLY A 36 24.60 -1.69 22.56
CA GLY A 36 24.11 -1.24 23.87
C GLY A 36 23.54 0.18 23.90
N ARG A 37 22.82 0.58 22.85
CA ARG A 37 22.16 1.89 22.69
C ARG A 37 23.11 3.10 22.65
N VAL A 38 24.31 2.90 22.13
CA VAL A 38 25.27 3.99 21.86
C VAL A 38 24.84 4.82 20.64
N GLN A 39 25.21 6.10 20.60
CA GLN A 39 24.99 6.92 19.41
C GLN A 39 25.90 6.44 18.28
N ILE A 40 25.29 6.09 17.15
CA ILE A 40 25.98 5.70 15.91
C ILE A 40 25.61 6.71 14.85
N ASN A 41 26.63 7.22 14.17
CA ASN A 41 26.49 8.09 13.02
C ASN A 41 27.27 7.48 11.85
N SER A 42 27.06 8.02 10.65
CA SER A 42 27.78 7.62 9.46
C SER A 42 28.14 8.80 8.57
N TYR A 43 29.20 8.62 7.79
CA TYR A 43 29.55 9.49 6.68
C TYR A 43 29.95 8.66 5.47
N ARG A 44 29.95 9.29 4.30
CA ARG A 44 30.35 8.67 3.04
C ARG A 44 31.81 9.00 2.76
N ASP A 45 32.61 7.98 2.51
CA ASP A 45 34.02 8.09 2.11
C ASP A 45 34.29 7.14 0.95
N ASN A 46 34.74 7.69 -0.18
CA ASN A 46 35.08 6.93 -1.38
C ASN A 46 33.98 5.93 -1.82
N GLY A 47 32.72 6.38 -1.86
CA GLY A 47 31.57 5.54 -2.25
C GLY A 47 31.26 4.41 -1.26
N ASN A 48 31.65 4.56 0.00
CA ASN A 48 31.34 3.61 1.06
C ASN A 48 30.81 4.36 2.28
N TYR A 49 29.90 3.71 3.01
CA TYR A 49 29.47 4.19 4.31
C TYR A 49 30.42 3.71 5.41
N ILE A 50 30.96 4.66 6.16
CA ILE A 50 31.75 4.42 7.37
C ILE A 50 30.89 4.79 8.57
N PHE A 51 30.69 3.81 9.47
CA PHE A 51 29.92 3.98 10.69
C PHE A 51 30.86 4.16 11.88
N TYR A 52 30.54 5.11 12.74
CA TYR A 52 31.31 5.41 13.93
C TYR A 52 30.39 5.63 15.13
N LYS A 53 30.91 5.36 16.32
CA LYS A 53 30.24 5.65 17.59
C LYS A 53 30.80 6.93 18.19
N THR A 54 29.92 7.74 18.76
CA THR A 54 30.31 8.91 19.55
C THR A 54 30.39 8.51 21.02
N LEU A 55 31.57 8.69 21.62
CA LEU A 55 31.81 8.44 23.04
C LEU A 55 32.03 9.79 23.73
N ILE A 56 31.41 9.97 24.89
CA ILE A 56 31.66 11.11 25.76
C ILE A 56 32.56 10.62 26.90
N ASN A 57 33.73 11.23 27.07
CA ASN A 57 34.61 10.89 28.19
C ASN A 57 34.16 11.60 29.48
N ARG A 58 34.81 11.30 30.60
CA ARG A 58 34.53 11.91 31.92
C ARG A 58 34.73 13.44 31.98
N PHE A 59 35.29 14.05 30.94
CA PHE A 59 35.55 15.48 30.82
C PHE A 59 34.63 16.15 29.78
N ASN A 60 33.55 15.49 29.36
CA ASN A 60 32.63 15.95 28.31
C ASN A 60 33.27 16.15 26.92
N GLU A 61 34.42 15.54 26.65
CA GLU A 61 35.03 15.56 25.31
C GLU A 61 34.45 14.45 24.44
N TYR A 62 34.12 14.81 23.20
CA TYR A 62 33.63 13.89 22.18
C TYR A 62 34.80 13.14 21.54
N ARG A 63 34.75 11.80 21.60
CA ARG A 63 35.65 10.93 20.83
C ARG A 63 34.84 10.07 19.87
N GLU A 64 35.20 10.16 18.60
CA GLU A 64 34.65 9.29 17.56
C GLU A 64 35.50 8.02 17.44
N SER A 65 34.84 6.88 17.29
CA SER A 65 35.51 5.59 17.12
C SER A 65 34.80 4.80 16.03
N ILE A 66 35.54 4.39 15.00
CA ILE A 66 35.00 3.59 13.91
C ILE A 66 34.46 2.27 14.46
N VAL A 67 33.26 1.90 14.02
CA VAL A 67 32.63 0.65 14.41
C VAL A 67 33.36 -0.53 13.78
N SER A 68 33.88 -1.43 14.61
CA SER A 68 34.44 -2.72 14.19
C SER A 68 33.67 -3.86 14.84
N LEU A 69 33.17 -4.79 14.02
CA LEU A 69 32.35 -5.92 14.46
C LEU A 69 33.07 -7.25 14.30
N LYS A 70 33.01 -8.07 15.36
CA LYS A 70 33.39 -9.49 15.35
C LYS A 70 32.40 -10.30 14.49
N SER A 71 32.80 -11.48 14.02
CA SER A 71 31.97 -12.34 13.15
C SER A 71 30.55 -12.59 13.70
N HIS A 72 30.44 -13.07 14.94
CA HIS A 72 29.16 -13.34 15.60
C HIS A 72 28.27 -12.08 15.76
N GLN A 73 28.86 -10.88 15.81
CA GLN A 73 28.12 -9.63 15.88
C GLN A 73 27.51 -9.27 14.52
N LYS A 74 28.15 -9.66 13.41
CA LYS A 74 27.62 -9.42 12.06
C LYS A 74 26.33 -10.19 11.81
N ASP A 75 26.28 -11.47 12.20
CA ASP A 75 25.06 -12.28 12.04
C ASP A 75 23.90 -11.75 12.90
N ARG A 76 24.22 -11.29 14.11
CA ARG A 76 23.24 -10.62 14.98
C ARG A 76 22.77 -9.30 14.38
N LEU A 77 23.69 -8.48 13.85
CA LEU A 77 23.36 -7.23 13.17
C LEU A 77 22.40 -7.50 12.01
N GLN A 78 22.70 -8.50 11.16
CA GLN A 78 21.87 -8.82 10.00
C GLN A 78 20.43 -9.18 10.39
N LYS A 79 20.25 -9.93 11.49
CA LYS A 79 18.92 -10.26 12.03
C LYS A 79 18.18 -9.02 12.51
N ILE A 80 18.85 -8.12 13.26
CA ILE A 80 18.26 -6.86 13.75
C ILE A 80 17.91 -5.94 12.58
N LEU A 81 18.84 -5.74 11.66
CA LEU A 81 18.66 -4.91 10.45
C LEU A 81 17.49 -5.41 9.60
N THR A 82 17.44 -6.71 9.33
CA THR A 82 16.33 -7.31 8.56
C THR A 82 14.98 -7.09 9.25
N LYS A 83 14.92 -7.24 10.58
CA LYS A 83 13.70 -6.97 11.35
C LYS A 83 13.29 -5.50 11.25
N ASN A 84 14.24 -4.58 11.42
CA ASN A 84 13.98 -3.15 11.41
C ASN A 84 13.57 -2.65 10.02
N LEU A 85 14.23 -3.10 8.95
CA LEU A 85 13.86 -2.77 7.57
C LEU A 85 12.45 -3.28 7.21
N LYS A 86 12.12 -4.53 7.61
CA LYS A 86 10.76 -5.05 7.44
C LYS A 86 9.72 -4.22 8.19
N TYR A 87 10.05 -3.79 9.41
CA TYR A 87 9.16 -2.94 10.20
C TYR A 87 8.96 -1.56 9.56
N LEU A 88 10.04 -0.93 9.10
CA LEU A 88 9.99 0.35 8.39
C LEU A 88 9.15 0.26 7.10
N ALA A 89 9.43 -0.72 6.25
CA ALA A 89 8.66 -0.96 5.03
C ALA A 89 7.16 -1.19 5.33
N LYS A 90 6.84 -1.96 6.37
CA LYS A 90 5.47 -2.21 6.83
C LYS A 90 4.77 -0.92 7.26
N ASN A 91 5.46 -0.04 7.99
CA ASN A 91 4.91 1.25 8.43
C ASN A 91 4.69 2.21 7.27
N LYS A 92 5.65 2.32 6.33
CA LYS A 92 5.46 3.15 5.13
C LYS A 92 4.28 2.67 4.29
N ASN A 93 4.12 1.35 4.14
CA ASN A 93 2.96 0.82 3.44
C ASN A 93 1.66 1.18 4.16
N LEU A 94 1.62 1.11 5.50
CA LEU A 94 0.47 1.57 6.28
C LEU A 94 0.14 3.05 6.06
N GLU A 95 1.15 3.91 6.00
CA GLU A 95 0.95 5.34 5.72
C GLU A 95 0.34 5.55 4.34
N LYS A 96 0.83 4.84 3.32
CA LYS A 96 0.25 4.88 1.97
C LYS A 96 -1.21 4.39 1.95
N ILE A 97 -1.53 3.34 2.71
CA ILE A 97 -2.90 2.84 2.82
C ILE A 97 -3.80 3.86 3.52
N LYS A 98 -3.34 4.45 4.65
CA LYS A 98 -4.07 5.51 5.37
C LYS A 98 -4.32 6.72 4.47
N TYR A 99 -3.32 7.12 3.71
CA TYR A 99 -3.45 8.20 2.73
C TYR A 99 -4.53 7.89 1.69
N ALA A 100 -4.54 6.68 1.13
CA ALA A 100 -5.57 6.27 0.17
C ALA A 100 -6.97 6.23 0.79
N ILE A 101 -7.11 5.81 2.05
CA ILE A 101 -8.40 5.87 2.77
C ILE A 101 -8.89 7.31 2.90
N GLN A 102 -8.01 8.24 3.28
CA GLN A 102 -8.38 9.64 3.55
C GLN A 102 -8.59 10.47 2.28
N ASN A 103 -7.76 10.28 1.25
CA ASN A 103 -7.71 11.17 0.07
C ASN A 103 -8.30 10.53 -1.19
N GLU A 104 -8.29 9.20 -1.30
CA GLU A 104 -8.85 8.45 -2.44
C GLU A 104 -10.15 7.72 -2.07
N TYR A 105 -10.78 8.11 -0.96
CA TYR A 105 -11.97 7.45 -0.37
C TYR A 105 -11.79 5.94 -0.18
N GLY A 106 -10.56 5.47 0.00
CA GLY A 106 -10.23 4.06 0.14
C GLY A 106 -10.47 3.24 -1.12
N ILE A 107 -10.69 3.85 -2.29
CA ILE A 107 -10.95 3.13 -3.53
C ILE A 107 -9.64 2.74 -4.21
N ILE A 108 -9.44 1.45 -4.43
CA ILE A 108 -8.24 0.91 -5.06
C ILE A 108 -8.62 -0.08 -6.17
N SER A 109 -7.84 -0.10 -7.24
CA SER A 109 -7.93 -1.17 -8.24
C SER A 109 -7.21 -2.42 -7.73
N GLY A 110 -7.78 -3.59 -8.03
CA GLY A 110 -7.16 -4.86 -7.67
C GLY A 110 -7.51 -5.98 -8.63
N GLU A 111 -6.57 -6.91 -8.78
CA GLU A 111 -6.72 -8.11 -9.61
C GLU A 111 -7.06 -9.31 -8.72
N VAL A 112 -8.11 -10.06 -9.08
CA VAL A 112 -8.43 -11.33 -8.40
C VAL A 112 -7.37 -12.37 -8.74
N VAL A 113 -6.58 -12.79 -7.74
CA VAL A 113 -5.50 -13.77 -7.95
C VAL A 113 -5.85 -15.18 -7.50
N LYS A 114 -6.71 -15.30 -6.48
CA LYS A 114 -7.07 -16.61 -5.92
C LYS A 114 -8.42 -16.53 -5.22
N LYS A 115 -9.19 -17.61 -5.29
CA LYS A 115 -10.44 -17.80 -4.54
C LYS A 115 -10.26 -18.89 -3.49
N ASN A 116 -10.91 -18.73 -2.34
CA ASN A 116 -11.12 -19.79 -1.37
C ASN A 116 -12.62 -19.92 -1.03
N LYS A 117 -12.98 -20.76 -0.06
CA LYS A 117 -14.38 -20.97 0.35
C LYS A 117 -15.03 -19.69 0.92
N ASN A 118 -14.23 -18.79 1.51
CA ASN A 118 -14.71 -17.66 2.30
C ASN A 118 -14.54 -16.29 1.60
N GLY A 119 -13.91 -16.23 0.43
CA GLY A 119 -13.62 -14.98 -0.25
C GLY A 119 -12.54 -15.09 -1.33
N TYR A 120 -11.95 -13.95 -1.66
CA TYR A 120 -10.98 -13.77 -2.74
C TYR A 120 -9.74 -13.05 -2.24
N PHE A 121 -8.58 -13.50 -2.69
CA PHE A 121 -7.32 -12.77 -2.56
C PHE A 121 -7.16 -11.87 -3.78
N ILE A 122 -6.84 -10.61 -3.51
CA ILE A 122 -6.76 -9.54 -4.50
C ILE A 122 -5.34 -8.98 -4.49
N ALA A 123 -4.66 -8.96 -5.63
CA ALA A 123 -3.40 -8.24 -5.77
C ALA A 123 -3.70 -6.75 -5.98
N THR A 124 -3.05 -5.90 -5.19
CA THR A 124 -3.26 -4.44 -5.20
C THR A 124 -1.92 -3.71 -5.23
N LYS A 125 -1.94 -2.39 -5.41
CA LYS A 125 -0.74 -1.53 -5.29
C LYS A 125 -0.06 -1.61 -3.90
N PHE A 126 -0.75 -2.15 -2.89
CA PHE A 126 -0.25 -2.31 -1.52
C PHE A 126 0.14 -3.75 -1.15
N GLY A 127 0.09 -4.69 -2.10
CA GLY A 127 0.29 -6.11 -1.89
C GLY A 127 -1.00 -6.92 -1.95
N ILE A 128 -1.00 -8.11 -1.34
CA ILE A 128 -2.16 -9.00 -1.33
C ILE A 128 -3.16 -8.55 -0.25
N ALA A 129 -4.39 -8.31 -0.68
CA ALA A 129 -5.54 -8.00 0.16
C ALA A 129 -6.57 -9.15 0.13
N TYR A 130 -7.57 -9.08 1.01
CA TYR A 130 -8.60 -10.10 1.11
C TYR A 130 -10.02 -9.50 1.04
N ALA A 131 -10.84 -10.02 0.15
CA ALA A 131 -12.24 -9.64 -0.01
C ALA A 131 -13.15 -10.80 0.47
N PRO A 132 -13.69 -10.75 1.70
CA PRO A 132 -14.54 -11.81 2.21
C PRO A 132 -15.91 -11.81 1.54
N ASN A 133 -16.51 -12.99 1.37
CA ASN A 133 -17.78 -13.17 0.67
C ASN A 133 -18.94 -12.34 1.24
N ASN A 134 -18.95 -12.07 2.55
CA ASN A 134 -19.98 -11.25 3.21
C ASN A 134 -19.81 -9.73 2.96
N LYS A 135 -18.70 -9.31 2.36
CA LYS A 135 -18.42 -7.92 1.94
C LYS A 135 -18.48 -7.75 0.42
N LEU A 136 -18.94 -8.77 -0.29
CA LEU A 136 -19.09 -8.79 -1.74
C LEU A 136 -20.56 -8.85 -2.12
N ILE A 137 -20.86 -8.35 -3.32
CA ILE A 137 -22.22 -8.36 -3.85
C ILE A 137 -22.49 -9.72 -4.48
N VAL A 138 -23.53 -10.42 -3.99
CA VAL A 138 -23.86 -11.77 -4.45
C VAL A 138 -24.16 -11.83 -5.96
N LEU A 139 -24.83 -10.80 -6.49
CA LEU A 139 -25.17 -10.72 -7.91
C LEU A 139 -23.94 -10.51 -8.80
N GLU A 140 -23.00 -9.65 -8.40
CA GLU A 140 -21.70 -9.49 -9.10
C GLU A 140 -20.95 -10.83 -9.18
N ARG A 141 -20.95 -11.60 -8.07
CA ARG A 141 -20.36 -12.94 -8.03
C ARG A 141 -21.04 -13.91 -8.99
N LYS A 142 -22.38 -13.97 -8.96
CA LYS A 142 -23.16 -14.84 -9.86
C LYS A 142 -22.93 -14.49 -11.33
N ARG A 143 -22.73 -13.20 -11.62
CA ARG A 143 -22.40 -12.71 -12.96
C ARG A 143 -20.95 -12.93 -13.37
N GLY A 144 -20.08 -13.47 -12.50
CA GLY A 144 -18.69 -13.75 -12.83
C GLY A 144 -17.77 -12.53 -12.82
N LEU A 145 -18.13 -11.47 -12.08
CA LEU A 145 -17.29 -10.27 -11.97
C LEU A 145 -15.97 -10.53 -11.22
N TYR A 146 -15.95 -11.50 -10.30
CA TYR A 146 -14.78 -11.86 -9.49
C TYR A 146 -14.02 -13.08 -10.05
N THR A 147 -13.89 -13.17 -11.38
CA THR A 147 -13.19 -14.27 -12.03
C THR A 147 -11.68 -14.11 -11.90
N ASN A 148 -10.92 -15.21 -11.98
CA ASN A 148 -9.47 -15.12 -11.87
C ASN A 148 -8.90 -14.15 -12.93
N LYS A 149 -7.95 -13.30 -12.54
CA LYS A 149 -7.38 -12.19 -13.34
C LYS A 149 -8.33 -11.03 -13.66
N SER A 150 -9.54 -10.98 -13.08
CA SER A 150 -10.41 -9.82 -13.26
C SER A 150 -9.83 -8.62 -12.49
N ILE A 151 -9.66 -7.50 -13.18
CA ILE A 151 -9.22 -6.22 -12.59
C ILE A 151 -10.46 -5.37 -12.35
N ILE A 152 -10.75 -5.06 -11.08
CA ILE A 152 -11.90 -4.24 -10.68
C ILE A 152 -11.54 -3.35 -9.49
N ASN A 153 -12.32 -2.30 -9.27
CA ASN A 153 -12.16 -1.43 -8.12
C ASN A 153 -12.76 -2.06 -6.85
N PHE A 154 -12.12 -1.86 -5.72
CA PHE A 154 -12.57 -2.26 -4.38
C PHE A 154 -12.46 -1.07 -3.43
N HIS A 155 -13.22 -1.12 -2.34
CA HIS A 155 -13.06 -0.20 -1.24
C HIS A 155 -12.29 -0.87 -0.10
N ILE A 156 -11.35 -0.15 0.52
CA ILE A 156 -10.64 -0.59 1.73
C ILE A 156 -11.60 -0.46 2.92
N HIS A 157 -12.19 -1.59 3.30
CA HIS A 157 -13.11 -1.65 4.44
C HIS A 157 -12.39 -1.44 5.78
N SER A 158 -11.27 -2.14 5.97
CA SER A 158 -10.49 -2.08 7.20
C SER A 158 -9.08 -2.67 7.02
N ILE A 159 -8.23 -2.44 8.01
CA ILE A 159 -6.89 -3.03 8.10
C ILE A 159 -6.80 -3.82 9.41
N GLN A 160 -6.47 -5.11 9.33
CA GLN A 160 -6.29 -5.92 10.53
C GLN A 160 -4.92 -5.64 11.19
N LYS A 161 -4.92 -5.34 12.49
CA LYS A 161 -3.74 -4.87 13.23
C LYS A 161 -2.55 -5.83 13.26
N ARG A 162 -2.79 -7.15 13.31
CA ARG A 162 -1.72 -8.15 13.51
C ARG A 162 -0.77 -8.21 12.31
N ASP A 163 -1.34 -8.31 11.11
CA ASP A 163 -0.58 -8.53 9.87
C ASP A 163 -0.72 -7.41 8.84
N ASN A 164 -1.41 -6.33 9.19
CA ASN A 164 -1.82 -5.27 8.25
C ASN A 164 -2.58 -5.82 7.03
N LEU A 165 -3.32 -6.91 7.22
CA LEU A 165 -4.13 -7.48 6.16
C LEU A 165 -5.23 -6.47 5.79
N ILE A 166 -5.23 -6.05 4.53
CA ILE A 166 -6.24 -5.16 3.98
C ILE A 166 -7.49 -5.98 3.70
N ILE A 167 -8.60 -5.59 4.32
CA ILE A 167 -9.92 -6.16 4.06
C ILE A 167 -10.64 -5.26 3.08
N LEU A 168 -11.10 -5.86 1.99
CA LEU A 168 -11.77 -5.17 0.89
C LEU A 168 -13.27 -5.46 0.89
N ASP A 169 -14.02 -4.49 0.40
CA ASP A 169 -15.44 -4.65 0.08
C ASP A 169 -15.79 -4.11 -1.30
N ARG A 170 -16.96 -4.53 -1.79
CA ARG A 170 -17.58 -4.03 -3.03
C ARG A 170 -18.91 -3.33 -2.77
N ILE A 171 -19.29 -3.17 -1.51
CA ILE A 171 -20.61 -2.67 -1.09
C ILE A 171 -20.60 -1.14 -1.02
N SER A 172 -19.42 -0.53 -0.77
CA SER A 172 -19.27 0.91 -0.65
C SER A 172 -19.78 1.67 -1.89
N HIS A 173 -20.63 2.68 -1.65
CA HIS A 173 -21.14 3.57 -2.69
C HIS A 173 -20.02 4.40 -3.36
N HIS A 174 -18.90 4.62 -2.68
CA HIS A 174 -17.75 5.33 -3.24
C HIS A 174 -17.15 4.66 -4.48
N ILE A 175 -17.33 3.34 -4.61
CA ILE A 175 -16.86 2.59 -5.78
C ILE A 175 -17.58 3.05 -7.05
N ILE A 176 -18.91 3.08 -7.04
CA ILE A 176 -19.67 3.50 -8.22
C ILE A 176 -19.46 4.99 -8.53
N LEU A 177 -19.30 5.82 -7.50
CA LEU A 177 -18.93 7.23 -7.70
C LEU A 177 -17.59 7.37 -8.42
N ARG A 178 -16.58 6.59 -8.00
CA ARG A 178 -15.26 6.60 -8.64
C ARG A 178 -15.32 6.13 -10.09
N ASP A 179 -16.04 5.04 -10.35
CA ASP A 179 -16.19 4.51 -11.72
C ASP A 179 -16.92 5.51 -12.63
N ILE A 180 -17.94 6.20 -12.12
CA ILE A 180 -18.63 7.26 -12.85
C ILE A 180 -17.69 8.42 -13.18
N GLN A 181 -16.86 8.85 -12.22
CA GLN A 181 -15.86 9.90 -12.45
C GLN A 181 -14.82 9.50 -13.50
N GLN A 182 -14.53 8.20 -13.67
CA GLN A 182 -13.56 7.71 -14.64
C GLN A 182 -14.17 7.49 -16.03
N ILE A 183 -15.43 7.08 -16.11
CA ILE A 183 -16.10 6.73 -17.37
C ILE A 183 -16.75 7.95 -18.03
N PHE A 184 -17.38 8.83 -17.25
CA PHE A 184 -18.17 9.92 -17.80
C PHE A 184 -17.32 11.16 -18.01
N SER A 185 -17.43 11.80 -19.18
CA SER A 185 -16.69 13.03 -19.49
C SER A 185 -17.11 14.20 -18.60
N ASN A 186 -18.41 14.26 -18.25
CA ASN A 186 -19.00 15.31 -17.40
C ASN A 186 -19.75 14.70 -16.20
N PRO A 187 -19.04 14.11 -15.22
CA PRO A 187 -19.69 13.39 -14.12
C PRO A 187 -20.51 14.30 -13.19
N LYS A 188 -20.23 15.62 -13.18
CA LYS A 188 -20.99 16.63 -12.41
C LYS A 188 -22.43 16.80 -12.88
N GLU A 189 -22.75 16.37 -14.09
CA GLU A 189 -24.12 16.37 -14.62
C GLU A 189 -24.99 15.32 -13.93
N ILE A 190 -24.39 14.28 -13.32
CA ILE A 190 -25.08 13.25 -12.55
C ILE A 190 -25.25 13.74 -11.12
N ILE A 191 -26.50 14.01 -10.76
CA ILE A 191 -26.88 14.58 -9.46
C ILE A 191 -27.09 13.46 -8.43
N HIS A 192 -27.59 12.31 -8.88
CA HIS A 192 -27.93 11.21 -8.00
C HIS A 192 -27.74 9.84 -8.66
N ILE A 193 -27.34 8.85 -7.85
CA ILE A 193 -27.06 7.48 -8.28
C ILE A 193 -27.78 6.53 -7.32
N GLU A 194 -28.72 5.76 -7.86
CA GLU A 194 -29.34 4.65 -7.14
C GLU A 194 -28.88 3.34 -7.75
N ARG A 195 -28.47 2.39 -6.92
CA ARG A 195 -28.07 1.06 -7.37
C ARG A 195 -28.70 -0.01 -6.50
N ASN A 196 -29.42 -0.93 -7.13
CA ASN A 196 -30.02 -2.10 -6.48
C ASN A 196 -29.37 -3.43 -6.93
N PHE A 197 -28.13 -3.36 -7.44
CA PHE A 197 -27.30 -4.50 -7.89
C PHE A 197 -27.87 -5.33 -9.06
N ASN A 198 -29.02 -4.92 -9.61
CA ASN A 198 -29.56 -5.38 -10.89
C ASN A 198 -29.63 -4.25 -11.91
N LYS A 199 -29.84 -3.04 -11.41
CA LYS A 199 -30.00 -1.82 -12.17
C LYS A 199 -29.25 -0.69 -11.47
N ILE A 200 -28.59 0.12 -12.29
CA ILE A 200 -28.05 1.42 -11.91
C ILE A 200 -28.99 2.46 -12.51
N LYS A 201 -29.50 3.36 -11.68
CA LYS A 201 -30.27 4.52 -12.09
C LYS A 201 -29.42 5.76 -11.87
N LEU A 202 -29.21 6.51 -12.93
CA LEU A 202 -28.52 7.80 -12.91
C LEU A 202 -29.56 8.89 -13.11
N ILE A 203 -29.55 9.89 -12.23
CA ILE A 203 -30.36 11.10 -12.36
C ILE A 203 -29.42 12.22 -12.80
N SER A 204 -29.69 12.85 -13.94
CA SER A 204 -28.80 13.87 -14.52
C SER A 204 -29.53 15.15 -14.92
N LYS A 205 -28.79 16.26 -14.99
CA LYS A 205 -29.27 17.57 -15.50
C LYS A 205 -29.40 17.61 -17.02
N SER A 206 -28.59 16.79 -17.70
CA SER A 206 -28.53 16.73 -19.16
C SER A 206 -28.48 15.29 -19.66
N ASN A 207 -28.62 15.12 -20.98
CA ASN A 207 -28.44 13.83 -21.62
C ASN A 207 -26.98 13.38 -21.50
N LEU A 208 -26.77 12.14 -21.07
CA LEU A 208 -25.44 11.53 -20.99
C LEU A 208 -25.09 10.78 -22.28
N PRO A 209 -23.81 10.75 -22.70
CA PRO A 209 -23.39 10.00 -23.88
C PRO A 209 -23.71 8.50 -23.78
N LYS A 210 -24.38 7.96 -24.81
CA LYS A 210 -24.78 6.54 -24.85
C LYS A 210 -23.60 5.59 -24.71
N LYS A 211 -22.42 5.95 -25.23
CA LYS A 211 -21.19 5.14 -25.13
C LYS A 211 -20.75 4.95 -23.67
N GLU A 212 -20.76 6.02 -22.88
CA GLU A 212 -20.37 6.02 -21.45
C GLU A 212 -21.38 5.21 -20.61
N ILE A 213 -22.68 5.32 -20.90
CA ILE A 213 -23.72 4.50 -20.28
C ILE A 213 -23.49 3.00 -20.55
N ILE A 214 -23.18 2.65 -21.80
CA ILE A 214 -22.88 1.27 -22.20
C ILE A 214 -21.62 0.76 -21.51
N GLU A 215 -20.61 1.60 -21.34
CA GLU A 215 -19.37 1.25 -20.65
C GLU A 215 -19.64 0.92 -19.17
N LEU A 216 -20.39 1.77 -18.46
CA LEU A 216 -20.80 1.51 -17.08
C LEU A 216 -21.62 0.21 -16.98
N ALA A 217 -22.55 -0.01 -17.92
CA ALA A 217 -23.36 -1.22 -17.97
C ALA A 217 -22.51 -2.49 -18.15
N LYS A 218 -21.48 -2.43 -19.02
CA LYS A 218 -20.53 -3.52 -19.25
C LYS A 218 -19.68 -3.80 -18.02
N LEU A 219 -19.15 -2.75 -17.38
CA LEU A 219 -18.32 -2.86 -16.19
C LEU A 219 -19.03 -3.63 -15.06
N TYR A 220 -20.29 -3.27 -14.80
CA TYR A 220 -21.09 -3.87 -13.73
C TYR A 220 -21.91 -5.09 -14.15
N ARG A 221 -22.00 -5.37 -15.45
CA ARG A 221 -22.94 -6.36 -16.03
C ARG A 221 -24.38 -6.10 -15.54
N GLU A 222 -24.75 -4.82 -15.47
CA GLU A 222 -26.02 -4.32 -14.94
C GLU A 222 -26.74 -3.44 -15.97
N ARG A 223 -28.07 -3.34 -15.87
CA ARG A 223 -28.82 -2.40 -16.70
C ARG A 223 -28.62 -0.98 -16.16
N VAL A 224 -28.27 -0.03 -17.02
CA VAL A 224 -28.17 1.39 -16.64
C VAL A 224 -29.37 2.15 -17.21
N ARG A 225 -30.09 2.89 -16.38
CA ARG A 225 -31.16 3.81 -16.78
C ARG A 225 -30.75 5.24 -16.42
N VAL A 226 -30.99 6.17 -17.33
CA VAL A 226 -30.81 7.60 -17.09
C VAL A 226 -32.17 8.28 -17.04
N GLU A 227 -32.40 9.11 -16.04
CA GLU A 227 -33.54 10.00 -15.92
C GLU A 227 -33.02 11.44 -15.92
N VAL A 228 -33.48 12.24 -16.88
CA VAL A 228 -33.06 13.63 -17.01
C VAL A 228 -34.10 14.51 -16.34
N ILE A 229 -33.69 15.25 -15.31
CA ILE A 229 -34.54 16.26 -14.67
C ILE A 229 -34.37 17.55 -15.46
N ARG A 230 -35.48 18.04 -16.00
CA ARG A 230 -35.57 19.35 -16.64
C ARG A 230 -35.99 20.40 -15.62
#